data_AF-A0A3G6M6V0-F1
#
_entry.id   AF-A0A3G6M6V0-F1
#
_cell.length_a   1.000
_cell.length_b   1.000
_cell.length_c   1.000
_cell.angle_alpha   90.00
_cell.angle_beta   90.00
_cell.angle_gamma   90.00
#
_symmetry.space_group_name_H-M   'P 1'
#
loop_
_entity.id
_entity.type
_entity.pdbx_description
1 polymer ?
#
loop_
_entity_poly.entity_id
_entity_poly.type
_entity_poly.pdbx_seq_one_letter_code
_entity_poly.pdbx_strand_id
1 'polypeptide(L)'
;MFLLFFLIFLLKNHSKQNYSRPDLLKIGGVLLLISFFSFTFFVSYSFGLNAKLKSELSESKFNKDKTLLNVLNPFLYNDTSYSSEKLFNPVNILYPKPYPVMEVVDSTLISDQYYSVESKYYSIDTLKMLTADLDKISTATSSVLARIGFGKEELLQRIIKKNVIKDSTQIMYKGQEVNPGYDEDICIFIENNTLYKPVKGIPKEKQQFDAAVKRYELLYKYKQDSLVSNFQKLNTLLKKYKIETQIVPEELAKNVFYYKEHNHELLNGGIKNYFDRKALSKRFTTLERLFYQPNYLHPSICMIFIGVVFGAWLIGFLIYILFNYKRRTKI
;
A
#
# COMPACT_ATOMS: atom_id res chain seq x y z
N MET A 1 30.77 -10.95 -32.82
CA MET A 1 30.92 -10.99 -34.29
C MET A 1 30.81 -9.62 -34.95
N PHE A 2 29.77 -8.82 -34.67
CA PHE A 2 29.59 -7.49 -35.31
C PHE A 2 30.78 -6.54 -35.15
N LEU A 3 31.30 -6.36 -33.93
CA LEU A 3 32.49 -5.53 -33.67
C LEU A 3 33.73 -5.99 -34.44
N LEU A 4 33.87 -7.31 -34.64
CA LEU A 4 35.00 -7.91 -35.34
C LEU A 4 34.89 -7.67 -36.86
N PHE A 5 33.69 -7.77 -37.42
CA PHE A 5 33.41 -7.39 -38.82
C PHE A 5 33.69 -5.90 -39.06
N PHE A 6 33.28 -5.04 -38.14
CA PHE A 6 33.52 -3.61 -38.23
C PHE A 6 35.02 -3.28 -38.17
N LEU A 7 35.77 -3.94 -37.27
CA LEU A 7 37.22 -3.81 -37.18
C LEU A 7 37.91 -4.23 -38.49
N ILE A 8 37.49 -5.35 -39.10
CA ILE A 8 38.02 -5.81 -40.38
C ILE A 8 37.75 -4.78 -41.50
N PHE A 9 36.55 -4.21 -41.54
CA PHE A 9 36.18 -3.17 -42.51
C PHE A 9 37.05 -1.91 -42.34
N LEU A 10 37.24 -1.44 -41.10
CA LEU A 10 38.11 -0.31 -40.75
C LEU A 10 39.56 -0.55 -41.19
N LEU A 11 40.09 -1.75 -40.89
CA LEU A 11 41.44 -2.13 -41.27
C LEU A 11 41.60 -2.23 -42.80
N LYS A 12 40.59 -2.69 -43.53
CA LYS A 12 40.66 -2.81 -44.98
C LYS A 12 40.61 -1.46 -45.69
N ASN A 13 39.70 -0.58 -45.28
CA ASN A 13 39.41 0.66 -46.01
C ASN A 13 40.17 1.90 -45.51
N HIS A 14 40.56 1.94 -44.23
CA HIS A 14 41.13 3.15 -43.64
C HIS A 14 42.59 2.98 -43.15
N SER A 15 43.17 1.78 -43.07
CA SER A 15 44.53 1.60 -42.53
C SER A 15 45.70 2.12 -43.40
N LYS A 16 45.45 2.64 -44.60
CA LYS A 16 46.49 3.15 -45.52
C LYS A 16 46.62 4.68 -45.55
N GLN A 17 45.80 5.41 -44.79
CA GLN A 17 45.79 6.87 -44.82
C GLN A 17 46.68 7.48 -43.72
N ASN A 18 47.41 8.54 -44.07
CA ASN A 18 48.19 9.35 -43.14
C ASN A 18 47.27 10.26 -42.32
N TYR A 19 46.53 9.67 -41.39
CA TYR A 19 45.73 10.46 -40.46
C TYR A 19 46.61 11.28 -39.53
N SER A 20 46.21 12.53 -39.39
CA SER A 20 46.67 13.41 -38.32
C SER A 20 46.21 12.86 -36.95
N ARG A 21 46.89 13.24 -35.85
CA ARG A 21 46.46 12.89 -34.48
C ARG A 21 44.98 13.20 -34.21
N PRO A 22 44.41 14.36 -34.60
CA PRO A 22 42.99 14.63 -34.37
C PRO A 22 42.06 13.70 -35.17
N ASP A 23 42.42 13.28 -36.38
CA ASP A 23 41.58 12.35 -37.15
C ASP A 23 41.63 10.92 -36.61
N LEU A 24 42.77 10.51 -36.04
CA LEU A 24 42.89 9.25 -35.28
C LEU A 24 41.98 9.24 -34.05
N LEU A 25 41.88 10.36 -33.33
CA LEU A 25 40.97 10.51 -32.19
C LEU A 25 39.50 10.46 -32.63
N LYS A 26 39.13 11.05 -33.77
CA LYS A 26 37.78 10.93 -34.33
C LYS A 26 37.42 9.48 -34.63
N ILE A 27 38.33 8.72 -35.26
CA ILE A 27 38.14 7.29 -35.53
C ILE A 27 37.97 6.51 -34.23
N GLY A 28 38.77 6.82 -33.20
CA GLY A 28 38.63 6.25 -31.86
C GLY A 28 37.26 6.55 -31.25
N GLY A 29 36.77 7.79 -31.35
CA GLY A 29 35.44 8.18 -30.87
C GLY A 29 34.31 7.45 -31.58
N VAL A 30 34.40 7.27 -32.90
CA VAL A 30 33.42 6.47 -33.67
C VAL A 30 33.45 5.00 -33.25
N LEU A 31 34.64 4.43 -33.00
CA LEU A 31 34.80 3.06 -32.51
C LEU A 31 34.18 2.87 -31.11
N LEU A 32 34.27 3.90 -30.25
CA LEU A 32 33.66 3.91 -28.92
C LEU A 32 32.14 3.86 -29.04
N LEU A 33 31.55 4.72 -29.89
CA LEU A 33 30.12 4.74 -30.15
C LEU A 33 29.62 3.38 -30.67
N ILE A 34 30.34 2.77 -31.61
CA ILE A 34 29.95 1.47 -32.18
C ILE A 34 30.06 0.35 -31.15
N SER A 35 31.09 0.37 -30.31
CA SER A 35 31.20 -0.54 -29.16
C SER A 35 30.01 -0.36 -28.22
N PHE A 36 29.71 0.88 -27.84
CA PHE A 36 28.59 1.20 -26.98
C PHE A 36 27.26 0.71 -27.54
N PHE A 37 26.94 1.01 -28.80
CA PHE A 37 25.69 0.57 -29.44
C PHE A 37 25.60 -0.96 -29.57
N SER A 38 26.72 -1.63 -29.90
CA SER A 38 26.77 -3.09 -30.03
C SER A 38 26.44 -3.77 -28.69
N PHE A 39 27.02 -3.31 -27.59
CA PHE A 39 26.74 -3.87 -26.27
C PHE A 39 25.37 -3.46 -25.73
N THR A 40 24.89 -2.25 -26.04
CA THR A 40 23.53 -1.81 -25.69
C THR A 40 22.46 -2.67 -26.35
N PHE A 41 22.70 -3.15 -27.57
CA PHE A 41 21.82 -4.11 -28.25
C PHE A 41 21.72 -5.46 -27.49
N PHE A 42 22.82 -5.95 -26.92
CA PHE A 42 22.79 -7.16 -26.08
C PHE A 42 22.05 -6.95 -24.76
N VAL A 43 22.15 -5.76 -24.15
CA VAL A 43 21.32 -5.39 -22.99
C VAL A 43 19.85 -5.36 -23.40
N SER A 44 19.53 -4.91 -24.62
CA SER A 44 18.18 -4.94 -25.21
C SER A 44 17.58 -6.34 -25.31
N TYR A 45 18.37 -7.40 -25.51
CA TYR A 45 17.88 -8.78 -25.46
C TYR A 45 17.40 -9.21 -24.06
N SER A 46 18.01 -8.66 -23.00
CA SER A 46 17.52 -8.84 -21.62
C SER A 46 16.15 -8.20 -21.40
N PHE A 47 15.73 -7.23 -22.24
CA PHE A 47 14.36 -6.69 -22.23
C PHE A 47 13.33 -7.69 -22.72
N GLY A 48 13.70 -8.68 -23.52
CA GLY A 48 12.80 -9.77 -23.90
C GLY A 48 12.23 -10.50 -22.68
N LEU A 49 13.04 -10.65 -21.62
CA LEU A 49 12.59 -11.21 -20.34
C LEU A 49 11.64 -10.27 -19.58
N ASN A 50 11.89 -8.95 -19.58
CA ASN A 50 10.96 -7.97 -19.00
C ASN A 50 9.65 -7.86 -19.77
N ALA A 51 9.70 -7.95 -21.10
CA ALA A 51 8.53 -7.98 -21.97
C ALA A 51 7.71 -9.25 -21.75
N LYS A 52 8.38 -10.41 -21.61
CA LYS A 52 7.74 -11.67 -21.22
C LYS A 52 7.12 -11.61 -19.82
N LEU A 53 7.77 -10.96 -18.86
CA LEU A 53 7.22 -10.76 -17.52
C LEU A 53 5.97 -9.88 -17.54
N LYS A 54 5.93 -8.85 -18.39
CA LYS A 54 4.75 -7.98 -18.59
C LYS A 54 3.62 -8.66 -19.36
N SER A 55 3.92 -9.63 -20.23
CA SER A 55 2.89 -10.43 -20.91
C SER A 55 2.26 -11.48 -19.99
N GLU A 56 3.05 -12.12 -19.13
CA GLU A 56 2.56 -13.08 -18.13
C GLU A 56 1.84 -12.39 -16.96
N LEU A 57 2.32 -11.20 -16.54
CA LEU A 57 1.73 -10.39 -15.49
C LEU A 57 1.50 -8.96 -16.00
N SER A 58 0.27 -8.64 -16.41
CA SER A 58 -0.09 -7.25 -16.74
C SER A 58 -0.06 -6.35 -15.50
N GLU A 59 0.22 -5.06 -15.66
CA GLU A 59 0.21 -4.09 -14.56
C GLU A 59 -1.15 -4.05 -13.83
N SER A 60 -2.26 -4.14 -14.57
CA SER A 60 -3.62 -4.19 -13.99
C SER A 60 -3.78 -5.37 -13.02
N LYS A 61 -3.34 -6.57 -13.42
CA LYS A 61 -3.35 -7.76 -12.55
C LYS A 61 -2.45 -7.56 -11.32
N PHE A 62 -1.26 -6.99 -11.49
CA PHE A 62 -0.37 -6.69 -10.36
C PHE A 62 -0.96 -5.65 -9.39
N ASN A 63 -1.65 -4.63 -9.90
CA ASN A 63 -2.34 -3.63 -9.09
C ASN A 63 -3.53 -4.21 -8.32
N LYS A 64 -4.26 -5.16 -8.91
CA LYS A 64 -5.30 -5.92 -8.21
C LYS A 64 -4.72 -6.72 -7.05
N ASP A 65 -3.59 -7.40 -7.27
CA ASP A 65 -2.90 -8.16 -6.23
C ASP A 65 -2.42 -7.25 -5.08
N LYS A 66 -1.86 -6.07 -5.38
CA LYS A 66 -1.51 -5.05 -4.37
C LYS A 66 -2.74 -4.55 -3.60
N THR A 67 -3.86 -4.33 -4.28
CA THR A 67 -5.10 -3.88 -3.62
C THR A 67 -5.60 -4.92 -2.62
N LEU A 68 -5.57 -6.21 -2.99
CA LEU A 68 -5.91 -7.29 -2.08
C LEU A 68 -5.00 -7.31 -0.85
N LEU A 69 -3.67 -7.19 -1.05
CA LEU A 69 -2.72 -7.13 0.05
C LEU A 69 -2.89 -5.88 0.93
N ASN A 70 -3.26 -4.73 0.35
CA ASN A 70 -3.52 -3.50 1.11
C ASN A 70 -4.78 -3.62 1.98
N VAL A 71 -5.85 -4.22 1.44
CA VAL A 71 -7.07 -4.54 2.20
C VAL A 71 -6.74 -5.54 3.29
N LEU A 72 -5.97 -6.59 3.00
CA LEU A 72 -5.69 -7.64 3.98
C LEU A 72 -4.47 -7.37 4.87
N ASN A 73 -3.79 -6.22 4.72
CA ASN A 73 -2.51 -5.93 5.36
C ASN A 73 -2.49 -6.21 6.87
N PRO A 74 -3.51 -5.80 7.66
CA PRO A 74 -3.56 -6.13 9.07
C PRO A 74 -3.55 -7.65 9.38
N PHE A 75 -4.12 -8.48 8.51
CA PHE A 75 -4.16 -9.94 8.67
C PHE A 75 -2.87 -10.61 8.17
N LEU A 76 -1.84 -9.85 7.79
CA LEU A 76 -0.57 -10.37 7.31
C LEU A 76 0.51 -10.44 8.39
N TYR A 77 0.25 -9.96 9.61
CA TYR A 77 1.19 -9.92 10.74
C TYR A 77 0.85 -11.00 11.79
N ASN A 78 1.89 -11.64 12.35
CA ASN A 78 1.87 -12.79 13.29
C ASN A 78 2.57 -12.28 14.51
N ASP A 79 2.18 -12.85 15.63
CA ASP A 79 2.70 -12.57 16.96
C ASP A 79 2.57 -11.13 17.33
N THR A 80 1.66 -10.91 18.24
CA THR A 80 1.71 -9.78 19.14
C THR A 80 0.70 -10.08 20.21
N SER A 81 1.15 -9.86 21.42
CA SER A 81 0.42 -9.71 22.67
C SER A 81 -0.68 -8.64 22.58
N TYR A 82 -1.57 -8.77 21.59
CA TYR A 82 -2.70 -7.88 21.36
C TYR A 82 -3.93 -8.59 21.90
N SER A 83 -4.57 -7.99 22.91
CA SER A 83 -5.91 -8.37 23.33
C SER A 83 -6.89 -8.15 22.17
N SER A 84 -7.98 -8.91 22.12
CA SER A 84 -9.04 -8.72 21.12
C SER A 84 -9.58 -7.29 21.05
N GLU A 85 -9.52 -6.54 22.15
CA GLU A 85 -9.87 -5.11 22.19
C GLU A 85 -9.04 -4.25 21.22
N LYS A 86 -7.72 -4.46 21.14
CA LYS A 86 -6.86 -3.73 20.20
C LYS A 86 -7.13 -4.12 18.75
N LEU A 87 -7.70 -5.31 18.53
CA LEU A 87 -7.94 -5.85 17.21
C LEU A 87 -9.34 -5.53 16.68
N PHE A 88 -10.39 -5.51 17.49
CA PHE A 88 -11.77 -5.40 17.00
C PHE A 88 -12.68 -4.60 17.93
N ASN A 89 -12.38 -3.32 18.19
CA ASN A 89 -13.31 -2.41 18.85
C ASN A 89 -14.19 -1.66 17.83
N PRO A 90 -15.47 -2.07 17.61
CA PRO A 90 -16.35 -1.42 16.66
C PRO A 90 -16.89 -0.05 17.07
N VAL A 91 -16.97 0.20 18.37
CA VAL A 91 -17.59 1.40 18.94
C VAL A 91 -16.70 2.64 18.67
N ASN A 92 -15.38 2.43 18.60
CA ASN A 92 -14.39 3.49 18.36
C ASN A 92 -14.04 3.72 16.88
N ILE A 93 -14.54 2.89 15.94
CA ILE A 93 -14.24 3.02 14.49
C ILE A 93 -14.84 4.27 13.88
N LEU A 94 -15.99 4.70 14.37
CA LEU A 94 -16.78 5.74 13.72
C LEU A 94 -16.31 7.16 14.07
N TYR A 95 -15.42 7.33 15.08
CA TYR A 95 -15.10 8.66 15.63
C TYR A 95 -13.65 8.80 16.13
N PRO A 96 -12.65 8.98 15.24
CA PRO A 96 -11.27 9.24 15.66
C PRO A 96 -11.09 10.66 16.25
N LYS A 97 -10.23 10.77 17.29
CA LYS A 97 -9.89 12.00 18.04
C LYS A 97 -9.49 13.20 17.16
N PRO A 98 -9.63 14.45 17.68
CA PRO A 98 -10.06 14.80 19.04
C PRO A 98 -11.54 15.21 19.06
N TYR A 99 -12.41 14.33 19.57
CA TYR A 99 -13.82 14.66 19.77
C TYR A 99 -14.06 15.20 21.20
N PRO A 100 -14.89 16.24 21.37
CA PRO A 100 -15.29 16.71 22.69
C PRO A 100 -16.32 15.73 23.30
N VAL A 101 -16.03 15.24 24.51
CA VAL A 101 -16.90 14.35 25.29
C VAL A 101 -17.45 15.09 26.51
N MET A 102 -18.63 14.66 26.99
CA MET A 102 -19.26 15.21 28.20
C MET A 102 -19.47 14.10 29.23
N GLU A 103 -18.91 14.26 30.42
CA GLU A 103 -19.15 13.39 31.57
C GLU A 103 -20.49 13.73 32.24
N VAL A 104 -21.26 12.70 32.59
CA VAL A 104 -22.49 12.76 33.36
C VAL A 104 -22.30 11.83 34.54
N VAL A 105 -22.35 12.39 35.74
CA VAL A 105 -22.12 11.67 36.99
C VAL A 105 -23.47 11.40 37.63
N ASP A 106 -23.88 10.13 37.64
CA ASP A 106 -25.09 9.70 38.34
C ASP A 106 -24.68 9.09 39.69
N SER A 107 -25.20 9.65 40.78
CA SER A 107 -24.99 9.14 42.13
C SER A 107 -26.23 8.40 42.60
N THR A 108 -26.13 7.09 42.84
CA THR A 108 -27.21 6.28 43.42
C THR A 108 -26.92 5.96 44.88
N LEU A 109 -27.88 6.24 45.77
CA LEU A 109 -27.75 5.94 47.19
C LEU A 109 -27.91 4.43 47.40
N ILE A 110 -26.87 3.77 47.91
CA ILE A 110 -26.87 2.31 48.14
C ILE A 110 -27.32 1.98 49.57
N SER A 111 -26.92 2.77 50.57
CA SER A 111 -27.35 2.64 51.97
C SER A 111 -26.89 3.84 52.80
N ASP A 112 -27.45 4.08 53.99
CA ASP A 112 -27.22 5.20 54.92
C ASP A 112 -25.82 5.84 54.80
N GLN A 113 -25.73 6.90 53.98
CA GLN A 113 -24.56 7.75 53.70
C GLN A 113 -23.53 7.27 52.65
N TYR A 114 -23.77 6.15 51.96
CA TYR A 114 -22.91 5.67 50.87
C TYR A 114 -23.59 5.85 49.49
N TYR A 115 -22.95 6.66 48.65
CA TYR A 115 -23.33 6.87 47.25
C TYR A 115 -22.41 6.07 46.34
N SER A 116 -22.98 5.28 45.43
CA SER A 116 -22.25 4.80 44.27
C SER A 116 -22.27 5.88 43.20
N VAL A 117 -21.09 6.29 42.78
CA VAL A 117 -20.89 7.30 41.76
C VAL A 117 -20.53 6.57 40.47
N GLU A 118 -21.43 6.59 39.49
CA GLU A 118 -21.20 6.02 38.18
C GLU A 118 -21.05 7.15 37.16
N SER A 119 -19.85 7.30 36.59
CA SER A 119 -19.58 8.27 35.53
C SER A 119 -19.90 7.65 34.17
N LYS A 120 -20.86 8.24 33.46
CA LYS A 120 -21.17 7.92 32.06
C LYS A 120 -20.68 9.05 31.17
N TYR A 121 -20.04 8.74 30.05
CA TYR A 121 -19.55 9.77 29.13
C TYR A 121 -20.37 9.71 27.85
N TYR A 122 -20.63 10.86 27.23
CA TYR A 122 -21.40 10.95 25.98
C TYR A 122 -20.62 11.74 24.94
N SER A 123 -20.72 11.33 23.66
CA SER A 123 -20.20 12.11 22.54
C SER A 123 -20.93 13.46 22.43
N ILE A 124 -20.23 14.51 22.03
CA ILE A 124 -20.87 15.78 21.65
C ILE A 124 -20.95 15.83 20.13
N ASP A 125 -22.15 15.63 19.60
CA ASP A 125 -22.41 15.65 18.17
C ASP A 125 -23.11 16.94 17.74
N THR A 126 -22.95 17.29 16.46
CA THR A 126 -23.51 18.51 15.88
C THR A 126 -24.32 18.20 14.63
N LEU A 127 -25.59 18.61 14.65
CA LEU A 127 -26.53 18.48 13.54
C LEU A 127 -26.85 19.84 12.96
N LYS A 128 -26.56 20.04 11.66
CA LYS A 128 -26.94 21.25 10.94
C LYS A 128 -28.06 20.93 9.96
N MET A 129 -29.16 21.66 10.04
CA MET A 129 -30.31 21.51 9.14
C MET A 129 -30.97 22.86 8.86
N LEU A 130 -31.88 22.93 7.89
CA LEU A 130 -32.68 24.12 7.67
C LEU A 130 -33.61 24.35 8.88
N THR A 131 -33.77 25.61 9.29
CA THR A 131 -34.63 25.98 10.43
C THR A 131 -36.07 25.53 10.18
N ALA A 132 -36.56 25.67 8.94
CA ALA A 132 -37.87 25.17 8.53
C ALA A 132 -38.02 23.64 8.68
N ASP A 133 -36.94 22.87 8.50
CA ASP A 133 -36.98 21.41 8.66
C ASP A 133 -36.90 21.00 10.14
N LEU A 134 -36.19 21.79 10.96
CA LEU A 134 -36.21 21.63 12.41
C LEU A 134 -37.59 21.93 13.00
N ASP A 135 -38.25 22.96 12.49
CA ASP A 135 -39.60 23.32 12.94
C ASP A 135 -40.61 22.24 12.51
N LYS A 136 -40.37 21.55 11.39
CA LYS A 136 -41.14 20.34 10.98
C LYS A 136 -40.81 19.08 11.80
N ILE A 137 -39.61 18.97 12.40
CA ILE A 137 -39.29 17.89 13.36
C ILE A 137 -40.24 17.93 14.57
N SER A 138 -40.77 19.12 14.91
CA SER A 138 -41.78 19.26 15.96
C SER A 138 -43.12 18.58 15.63
N THR A 139 -43.41 18.25 14.36
CA THR A 139 -44.76 17.83 13.89
C THR A 139 -44.83 16.42 13.28
N ALA A 140 -43.89 15.54 13.66
CA ALA A 140 -43.88 14.09 13.38
C ALA A 140 -43.47 13.70 11.94
N THR A 141 -42.39 12.92 11.85
CA THR A 141 -41.80 12.29 10.65
C THR A 141 -40.91 13.20 9.80
N SER A 142 -39.67 13.41 10.23
CA SER A 142 -38.60 13.86 9.33
C SER A 142 -37.61 12.72 9.05
N SER A 143 -37.19 12.59 7.80
CA SER A 143 -36.17 11.63 7.34
C SER A 143 -34.79 11.85 8.00
N VAL A 144 -34.61 12.99 8.66
CA VAL A 144 -33.39 13.35 9.39
C VAL A 144 -33.30 12.58 10.72
N LEU A 145 -34.40 12.42 11.46
CA LEU A 145 -34.41 11.62 12.69
C LEU A 145 -34.08 10.14 12.43
N ALA A 146 -34.59 9.58 11.33
CA ALA A 146 -34.29 8.21 10.90
C ALA A 146 -32.81 7.97 10.58
N ARG A 147 -32.06 9.01 10.19
CA ARG A 147 -30.61 8.91 9.92
C ARG A 147 -29.76 8.92 11.18
N ILE A 148 -30.25 9.52 12.27
CA ILE A 148 -29.50 9.70 13.52
C ILE A 148 -29.92 8.66 14.56
N GLY A 149 -31.03 7.95 14.33
CA GLY A 149 -31.46 6.81 15.15
C GLY A 149 -32.13 7.18 16.48
N PHE A 150 -32.35 8.48 16.74
CA PHE A 150 -33.03 8.96 17.95
C PHE A 150 -34.51 9.28 17.69
N GLY A 151 -35.35 8.98 18.68
CA GLY A 151 -36.72 9.48 18.73
C GLY A 151 -36.78 11.01 18.92
N LYS A 152 -37.92 11.64 18.59
CA LYS A 152 -38.12 13.09 18.76
C LYS A 152 -37.89 13.55 20.21
N GLU A 153 -38.52 12.87 21.16
CA GLU A 153 -38.45 13.22 22.58
C GLU A 153 -37.04 13.01 23.13
N GLU A 154 -36.41 11.92 22.70
CA GLU A 154 -35.04 11.57 23.07
C GLU A 154 -34.02 12.60 22.55
N LEU A 155 -34.15 13.06 21.29
CA LEU A 155 -33.26 14.10 20.76
C LEU A 155 -33.42 15.42 21.53
N LEU A 156 -34.66 15.83 21.83
CA LEU A 156 -34.93 17.08 22.56
C LEU A 156 -34.32 17.06 23.97
N GLN A 157 -34.40 15.94 24.68
CA GLN A 157 -33.78 15.76 26.00
C GLN A 157 -32.24 15.76 25.94
N ARG A 158 -31.67 15.42 24.78
CA ARG A 158 -30.23 15.36 24.56
C ARG A 158 -29.63 16.68 24.04
N ILE A 159 -30.42 17.71 23.71
CA ILE A 159 -29.88 18.98 23.20
C ILE A 159 -29.05 19.71 24.26
N ILE A 160 -27.81 20.03 23.90
CA ILE A 160 -26.89 20.84 24.71
C ILE A 160 -27.00 22.31 24.32
N LYS A 161 -27.04 22.61 23.00
CA LYS A 161 -27.08 23.98 22.50
C LYS A 161 -27.73 24.06 21.12
N LYS A 162 -28.48 25.15 20.87
CA LYS A 162 -29.07 25.47 19.56
C LYS A 162 -28.57 26.83 19.10
N ASN A 163 -27.97 26.89 17.90
CA ASN A 163 -27.52 28.12 17.25
C ASN A 163 -28.26 28.30 15.93
N VAL A 164 -28.92 29.44 15.74
CA VAL A 164 -29.58 29.79 14.47
C VAL A 164 -28.63 30.63 13.63
N ILE A 165 -28.32 30.17 12.42
CA ILE A 165 -27.46 30.82 11.45
C ILE A 165 -28.25 30.99 10.15
N LYS A 166 -28.82 32.19 9.96
CA LYS A 166 -29.74 32.51 8.85
C LYS A 166 -30.87 31.46 8.76
N ASP A 167 -31.01 30.80 7.62
CA ASP A 167 -32.06 29.81 7.39
C ASP A 167 -31.69 28.39 7.88
N SER A 168 -30.55 28.26 8.58
CA SER A 168 -30.08 26.99 9.13
C SER A 168 -29.98 27.03 10.64
N THR A 169 -30.33 25.93 11.29
CA THR A 169 -30.07 25.73 12.71
C THR A 169 -29.03 24.65 12.90
N GLN A 170 -28.03 24.97 13.70
CA GLN A 170 -27.07 24.02 14.24
C GLN A 170 -27.48 23.62 15.66
N ILE A 171 -27.65 22.32 15.89
CA ILE A 171 -27.96 21.73 17.19
C ILE A 171 -26.75 20.92 17.64
N MET A 172 -26.24 21.21 18.82
CA MET A 172 -25.26 20.41 19.51
C MET A 172 -25.98 19.55 20.55
N TYR A 173 -25.75 18.24 20.57
CA TYR A 173 -26.49 17.31 21.42
C TYR A 173 -25.60 16.21 22.00
N LYS A 174 -26.03 15.61 23.12
CA LYS A 174 -25.45 14.41 23.72
C LYS A 174 -25.74 13.24 22.79
N GLY A 175 -24.73 12.77 22.10
CA GLY A 175 -24.82 11.62 21.20
C GLY A 175 -24.85 10.31 21.97
N GLN A 176 -24.14 9.32 21.48
CA GLN A 176 -24.10 8.01 22.12
C GLN A 176 -23.22 8.02 23.36
N GLU A 177 -23.51 7.10 24.28
CA GLU A 177 -22.62 6.86 25.42
C GLU A 177 -21.29 6.32 24.88
N VAL A 178 -20.19 6.92 25.33
CA VAL A 178 -18.82 6.59 24.98
C VAL A 178 -18.04 6.36 26.28
N ASN A 179 -16.89 5.71 26.22
CA ASN A 179 -16.03 5.60 27.39
C ASN A 179 -14.59 6.04 27.02
N PRO A 180 -14.13 7.19 27.55
CA PRO A 180 -12.84 7.79 27.18
C PRO A 180 -11.63 7.00 27.69
N GLY A 181 -11.81 6.03 28.59
CA GLY A 181 -10.76 5.09 29.00
C GLY A 181 -10.38 4.09 27.91
N TYR A 182 -11.21 3.92 26.87
CA TYR A 182 -10.95 3.01 25.73
C TYR A 182 -10.36 3.72 24.50
N ASP A 183 -10.11 5.03 24.57
CA ASP A 183 -9.59 5.83 23.45
C ASP A 183 -8.10 5.58 23.13
N GLU A 184 -7.38 4.83 23.97
CA GLU A 184 -5.97 4.46 23.71
C GLU A 184 -5.81 3.22 22.82
N ASP A 185 -6.89 2.45 22.60
CA ASP A 185 -6.85 1.16 21.89
C ASP A 185 -7.87 1.11 20.74
N ILE A 186 -7.62 1.91 19.70
CA ILE A 186 -8.36 1.87 18.43
C ILE A 186 -7.96 0.63 17.63
N CYS A 187 -8.95 0.00 16.97
CA CYS A 187 -8.82 -1.18 16.11
C CYS A 187 -7.66 -1.06 15.10
N ILE A 188 -6.58 -1.83 15.32
CA ILE A 188 -5.39 -1.88 14.43
C ILE A 188 -5.78 -2.31 13.00
N PHE A 189 -6.88 -3.07 12.83
CA PHE A 189 -7.38 -3.46 11.51
C PHE A 189 -7.93 -2.29 10.70
N ILE A 190 -8.41 -1.22 11.32
CA ILE A 190 -9.05 -0.09 10.63
C ILE A 190 -8.13 1.12 10.57
N GLU A 191 -7.37 1.39 11.62
CA GLU A 191 -6.34 2.43 11.65
C GLU A 191 -5.08 2.10 10.86
N ASN A 192 -4.97 0.91 10.26
CA ASN A 192 -3.82 0.59 9.42
C ASN A 192 -3.77 1.52 8.20
N ASN A 193 -3.11 2.66 8.39
CA ASN A 193 -2.71 3.65 7.41
C ASN A 193 -1.50 3.16 6.61
N THR A 194 -0.93 2.00 6.96
CA THR A 194 0.12 1.38 6.19
C THR A 194 -0.51 0.54 5.08
N LEU A 195 -0.19 0.90 3.85
CA LEU A 195 -0.43 0.05 2.70
C LEU A 195 0.72 -0.96 2.64
N TYR A 196 0.41 -2.21 2.33
CA TYR A 196 1.44 -3.20 2.05
C TYR A 196 2.36 -2.72 0.92
N LYS A 197 1.76 -2.33 -0.22
CA LYS A 197 2.42 -1.65 -1.35
C LYS A 197 1.44 -0.74 -2.09
N PRO A 198 1.76 0.55 -2.30
CA PRO A 198 0.87 1.46 -2.99
C PRO A 198 0.70 1.11 -4.48
N VAL A 199 -0.50 1.31 -5.00
CA VAL A 199 -0.79 1.33 -6.43
C VAL A 199 -0.33 2.68 -6.99
N LYS A 200 0.46 2.66 -8.07
CA LYS A 200 0.91 3.90 -8.71
C LYS A 200 -0.26 4.56 -9.44
N GLY A 201 -0.29 5.90 -9.43
CA GLY A 201 -1.33 6.69 -10.10
C GLY A 201 -2.60 6.93 -9.27
N ILE A 202 -2.68 6.41 -8.04
CA ILE A 202 -3.78 6.69 -7.09
C ILE A 202 -3.18 7.35 -5.84
N PRO A 203 -3.76 8.44 -5.32
CA PRO A 203 -3.30 9.05 -4.05
C PRO A 203 -3.24 8.03 -2.92
N LYS A 204 -2.20 8.11 -2.07
CA LYS A 204 -1.97 7.14 -1.00
C LYS A 204 -3.10 7.17 0.02
N GLU A 205 -3.58 8.37 0.33
CA GLU A 205 -4.65 8.67 1.28
C GLU A 205 -5.97 8.04 0.81
N LYS A 206 -6.25 8.14 -0.48
CA LYS A 206 -7.42 7.50 -1.10
C LYS A 206 -7.34 5.98 -1.00
N GLN A 207 -6.17 5.39 -1.26
CA GLN A 207 -5.99 3.94 -1.15
C GLN A 207 -6.13 3.43 0.30
N GLN A 208 -5.64 4.21 1.27
CA GLN A 208 -5.79 3.91 2.69
C GLN A 208 -7.27 3.91 3.09
N PHE A 209 -8.01 4.94 2.68
CA PHE A 209 -9.46 5.03 2.90
C PHE A 209 -10.22 3.87 2.26
N ASP A 210 -9.99 3.63 0.95
CA ASP A 210 -10.67 2.55 0.22
C ASP A 210 -10.37 1.16 0.82
N ALA A 211 -9.14 0.95 1.32
CA ALA A 211 -8.76 -0.28 2.00
C ALA A 211 -9.47 -0.41 3.36
N ALA A 212 -9.53 0.67 4.15
CA ALA A 212 -10.22 0.69 5.44
C ALA A 212 -11.73 0.42 5.29
N VAL A 213 -12.39 1.05 4.32
CA VAL A 213 -13.82 0.81 4.02
C VAL A 213 -14.04 -0.67 3.68
N LYS A 214 -13.23 -1.25 2.78
CA LYS A 214 -13.37 -2.67 2.41
C LYS A 214 -13.14 -3.60 3.60
N ARG A 215 -12.18 -3.30 4.47
CA ARG A 215 -11.95 -4.07 5.70
C ARG A 215 -13.17 -4.01 6.62
N TYR A 216 -13.72 -2.81 6.83
CA TYR A 216 -14.94 -2.63 7.61
C TYR A 216 -16.09 -3.46 7.05
N GLU A 217 -16.31 -3.42 5.73
CA GLU A 217 -17.38 -4.21 5.12
C GLU A 217 -17.16 -5.72 5.30
N LEU A 218 -15.94 -6.22 5.14
CA LEU A 218 -15.61 -7.63 5.32
C LEU A 218 -15.80 -8.12 6.76
N LEU A 219 -15.58 -7.24 7.75
CA LEU A 219 -15.64 -7.60 9.16
C LEU A 219 -17.04 -7.41 9.76
N TYR A 220 -17.76 -6.35 9.38
CA TYR A 220 -18.97 -5.92 10.08
C TYR A 220 -20.24 -5.98 9.23
N LYS A 221 -20.13 -5.92 7.90
CA LYS A 221 -21.30 -5.82 7.00
C LYS A 221 -21.59 -7.13 6.26
N TYR A 222 -20.55 -7.82 5.81
CA TYR A 222 -20.67 -9.03 5.01
C TYR A 222 -20.63 -10.29 5.86
N LYS A 223 -21.21 -11.37 5.31
CA LYS A 223 -21.14 -12.71 5.91
C LYS A 223 -19.68 -13.18 5.95
N GLN A 224 -19.37 -14.03 6.93
CA GLN A 224 -18.04 -14.63 7.13
C GLN A 224 -17.46 -15.27 5.85
N ASP A 225 -18.28 -15.86 5.00
CA ASP A 225 -17.89 -16.44 3.70
C ASP A 225 -17.16 -15.43 2.78
N SER A 226 -17.49 -14.14 2.91
CA SER A 226 -16.82 -13.08 2.15
C SER A 226 -15.38 -12.91 2.60
N LEU A 227 -15.10 -13.03 3.90
CA LEU A 227 -13.74 -13.01 4.43
C LEU A 227 -12.98 -14.29 4.05
N VAL A 228 -13.63 -15.46 4.13
CA VAL A 228 -13.07 -16.74 3.66
C VAL A 228 -12.63 -16.63 2.19
N SER A 229 -13.49 -16.09 1.32
CA SER A 229 -13.17 -15.88 -0.10
C SER A 229 -11.96 -14.97 -0.28
N ASN A 230 -11.80 -13.93 0.54
CA ASN A 230 -10.62 -13.06 0.48
C ASN A 230 -9.35 -13.76 0.96
N PHE A 231 -9.42 -14.61 1.99
CA PHE A 231 -8.29 -15.43 2.40
C PHE A 231 -7.95 -16.54 1.40
N GLN A 232 -8.92 -17.08 0.69
CA GLN A 232 -8.67 -17.98 -0.45
C GLN A 232 -7.92 -17.24 -1.56
N LYS A 233 -8.35 -16.03 -1.92
CA LYS A 233 -7.63 -15.19 -2.89
C LYS A 233 -6.21 -14.88 -2.43
N LEU A 234 -6.01 -14.60 -1.14
CA LEU A 234 -4.69 -14.41 -0.56
C LEU A 234 -3.82 -15.67 -0.71
N ASN A 235 -4.33 -16.85 -0.34
CA ASN A 235 -3.60 -18.10 -0.47
C ASN A 235 -3.23 -18.40 -1.94
N THR A 236 -4.16 -18.17 -2.87
CA THR A 236 -3.89 -18.28 -4.31
C THR A 236 -2.82 -17.28 -4.78
N LEU A 237 -2.83 -16.05 -4.28
CA LEU A 237 -1.80 -15.05 -4.55
C LEU A 237 -0.43 -15.51 -4.05
N LEU A 238 -0.34 -15.99 -2.81
CA LEU A 238 0.91 -16.49 -2.24
C LEU A 238 1.48 -17.64 -3.08
N LYS A 239 0.64 -18.61 -3.46
CA LYS A 239 1.01 -19.73 -4.35
C LYS A 239 1.44 -19.24 -5.74
N LYS A 240 0.71 -18.30 -6.35
CA LYS A 240 1.06 -17.67 -7.65
C LYS A 240 2.46 -17.07 -7.62
N TYR A 241 2.84 -16.46 -6.50
CA TYR A 241 4.16 -15.86 -6.32
C TYR A 241 5.22 -16.80 -5.73
N LYS A 242 4.90 -18.09 -5.58
CA LYS A 242 5.76 -19.14 -4.99
C LYS A 242 6.22 -18.78 -3.58
N ILE A 243 5.33 -18.22 -2.77
CA ILE A 243 5.56 -17.93 -1.37
C ILE A 243 5.07 -19.12 -0.55
N GLU A 244 5.93 -19.62 0.34
CA GLU A 244 5.55 -20.69 1.27
C GLU A 244 4.43 -20.19 2.19
N THR A 245 3.36 -20.96 2.30
CA THR A 245 2.18 -20.60 3.08
C THR A 245 1.53 -21.84 3.66
N GLN A 246 1.10 -21.71 4.91
CA GLN A 246 0.30 -22.70 5.65
C GLN A 246 -1.07 -22.12 6.00
N ILE A 247 -1.50 -21.05 5.32
CA ILE A 247 -2.80 -20.42 5.56
C ILE A 247 -3.91 -21.39 5.18
N VAL A 248 -4.77 -21.68 6.15
CA VAL A 248 -6.06 -22.35 5.95
C VAL A 248 -7.15 -21.26 6.00
N PRO A 249 -7.74 -20.86 4.85
CA PRO A 249 -8.64 -19.70 4.77
C PRO A 249 -9.85 -19.75 5.71
N GLU A 250 -10.45 -20.93 5.87
CA GLU A 250 -11.62 -21.15 6.72
C GLU A 250 -11.26 -20.99 8.21
N GLU A 251 -10.18 -21.62 8.66
CA GLU A 251 -9.69 -21.48 10.04
C GLU A 251 -9.27 -20.04 10.33
N LEU A 252 -8.61 -19.38 9.37
CA LEU A 252 -8.19 -17.99 9.52
C LEU A 252 -9.39 -17.04 9.68
N ALA A 253 -10.44 -17.24 8.88
CA ALA A 253 -11.68 -16.46 9.02
C ALA A 253 -12.39 -16.76 10.34
N LYS A 254 -12.43 -18.02 10.79
CA LYS A 254 -12.97 -18.38 12.11
C LYS A 254 -12.22 -17.69 13.23
N ASN A 255 -10.89 -17.70 13.20
CA ASN A 255 -10.06 -17.01 14.20
C ASN A 255 -10.36 -15.50 14.22
N VAL A 256 -10.46 -14.86 13.05
CA VAL A 256 -10.78 -13.42 12.97
C VAL A 256 -12.15 -13.10 13.55
N PHE A 257 -13.18 -13.88 13.22
CA PHE A 257 -14.53 -13.67 13.76
C PHE A 257 -14.61 -14.00 15.25
N TYR A 258 -13.89 -15.03 15.70
CA TYR A 258 -13.74 -15.34 17.12
C TYR A 258 -13.19 -14.14 17.88
N TYR A 259 -12.09 -13.55 17.41
CA TYR A 259 -11.48 -12.35 18.01
C TYR A 259 -12.40 -11.12 17.96
N LYS A 260 -13.26 -11.02 16.94
CA LYS A 260 -14.26 -9.95 16.83
C LYS A 260 -15.37 -10.09 17.87
N GLU A 261 -15.75 -11.32 18.20
CA GLU A 261 -16.89 -11.63 19.08
C GLU A 261 -16.50 -11.81 20.55
N HIS A 262 -15.25 -12.20 20.83
CA HIS A 262 -14.77 -12.52 22.18
C HIS A 262 -13.76 -11.46 22.66
N ASN A 263 -14.27 -10.47 23.40
CA ASN A 263 -13.47 -9.43 24.04
C ASN A 263 -12.63 -10.03 25.19
N HIS A 264 -11.37 -9.57 25.32
CA HIS A 264 -10.37 -9.97 26.32
C HIS A 264 -9.79 -11.40 26.26
N GLU A 265 -10.17 -12.24 25.28
CA GLU A 265 -9.61 -13.58 25.17
C GLU A 265 -8.33 -13.63 24.31
N LEU A 266 -7.22 -13.97 24.95
CA LEU A 266 -5.98 -14.33 24.27
C LEU A 266 -6.08 -15.78 23.79
N LEU A 267 -6.24 -16.01 22.48
CA LEU A 267 -6.00 -17.35 21.95
C LEU A 267 -4.51 -17.67 22.08
N ASN A 268 -4.19 -18.77 22.76
CA ASN A 268 -2.85 -19.35 22.75
C ASN A 268 -2.39 -19.55 21.29
N GLY A 269 -1.48 -18.68 20.82
CA GLY A 269 -0.89 -18.74 19.48
C GLY A 269 -1.42 -17.74 18.42
N GLY A 270 -2.28 -16.77 18.77
CA GLY A 270 -2.60 -15.65 17.88
C GLY A 270 -3.44 -15.99 16.63
N ILE A 271 -3.48 -15.07 15.66
CA ILE A 271 -4.09 -15.32 14.34
C ILE A 271 -3.16 -16.22 13.51
N LYS A 272 -3.58 -17.46 13.22
CA LYS A 272 -2.78 -18.45 12.47
C LYS A 272 -2.57 -18.09 10.98
N ASN A 273 -1.75 -17.09 10.67
CA ASN A 273 -1.48 -16.61 9.30
C ASN A 273 -0.05 -16.90 8.82
N TYR A 274 0.43 -18.13 9.00
CA TYR A 274 1.81 -18.50 8.69
C TYR A 274 2.12 -18.50 7.18
N PHE A 275 3.02 -17.63 6.75
CA PHE A 275 3.63 -17.59 5.41
C PHE A 275 4.99 -16.89 5.42
N ASP A 276 5.83 -17.11 4.41
CA ASP A 276 7.14 -16.44 4.29
C ASP A 276 6.99 -14.96 3.86
N ARG A 277 6.95 -14.08 4.85
CA ARG A 277 6.86 -12.62 4.69
C ARG A 277 8.06 -12.02 3.99
N LYS A 278 9.26 -12.55 4.28
CA LYS A 278 10.50 -12.03 3.72
C LYS A 278 10.54 -12.32 2.22
N ALA A 279 10.13 -13.52 1.82
CA ALA A 279 9.95 -13.86 0.42
C ALA A 279 8.89 -12.97 -0.24
N LEU A 280 7.73 -12.76 0.38
CA LEU A 280 6.68 -11.90 -0.18
C LEU A 280 7.18 -10.46 -0.40
N SER A 281 7.80 -9.86 0.61
CA SER A 281 8.34 -8.50 0.56
C SER A 281 9.42 -8.35 -0.51
N LYS A 282 10.36 -9.30 -0.57
CA LYS A 282 11.41 -9.32 -1.59
C LYS A 282 10.82 -9.45 -2.99
N ARG A 283 9.80 -10.31 -3.17
CA ARG A 283 9.15 -10.54 -4.47
C ARG A 283 8.40 -9.30 -4.95
N PHE A 284 7.57 -8.70 -4.10
CA PHE A 284 6.80 -7.50 -4.46
C PHE A 284 7.70 -6.28 -4.70
N THR A 285 8.76 -6.10 -3.92
CA THR A 285 9.75 -5.04 -4.16
C THR A 285 10.50 -5.23 -5.48
N THR A 286 10.85 -6.48 -5.82
CA THR A 286 11.46 -6.79 -7.13
C THR A 286 10.50 -6.47 -8.27
N LEU A 287 9.24 -6.89 -8.16
CA LEU A 287 8.22 -6.61 -9.18
C LEU A 287 7.96 -5.11 -9.32
N GLU A 288 7.81 -4.36 -8.23
CA GLU A 288 7.65 -2.90 -8.29
C GLU A 288 8.79 -2.22 -9.06
N ARG A 289 10.03 -2.65 -8.82
CA ARG A 289 11.18 -2.14 -9.56
C ARG A 289 11.05 -2.46 -11.04
N LEU A 290 10.69 -3.69 -11.41
CA LEU A 290 10.54 -4.08 -12.81
C LEU A 290 9.39 -3.35 -13.54
N PHE A 291 8.27 -3.09 -12.85
CA PHE A 291 7.14 -2.37 -13.46
C PHE A 291 7.38 -0.86 -13.56
N TYR A 292 7.97 -0.26 -12.54
CA TYR A 292 7.89 1.19 -12.35
C TYR A 292 9.21 1.94 -12.19
N GLN A 293 10.30 1.22 -12.00
CA GLN A 293 11.66 1.75 -12.00
C GLN A 293 12.54 0.83 -12.85
N PRO A 294 12.21 0.64 -14.15
CA PRO A 294 13.01 -0.21 -15.01
C PRO A 294 14.37 0.46 -15.20
N ASN A 295 15.32 0.14 -14.32
CA ASN A 295 16.69 0.53 -14.50
C ASN A 295 17.24 -0.33 -15.65
N TYR A 296 17.59 0.33 -16.75
CA TYR A 296 18.16 -0.27 -17.97
C TYR A 296 19.37 -1.15 -17.66
N LEU A 297 20.13 -0.81 -16.61
CA LEU A 297 21.19 -1.62 -16.02
C LEU A 297 21.02 -1.60 -14.50
N HIS A 298 21.08 -2.77 -13.86
CA HIS A 298 21.19 -2.81 -12.40
C HIS A 298 22.46 -2.04 -11.98
N PRO A 299 22.45 -1.25 -10.89
CA PRO A 299 23.63 -0.45 -10.50
C PRO A 299 24.92 -1.28 -10.39
N SER A 300 24.82 -2.53 -9.92
CA SER A 300 25.96 -3.45 -9.83
C SER A 300 26.51 -3.92 -11.18
N ILE A 301 25.68 -3.90 -12.23
CA ILE A 301 26.05 -4.34 -13.59
C ILE A 301 26.46 -3.13 -14.45
N CYS A 302 26.05 -1.91 -14.09
CA CYS A 302 26.39 -0.69 -14.81
C CYS A 302 27.91 -0.50 -14.92
N MET A 303 28.64 -0.66 -13.81
CA MET A 303 30.11 -0.59 -13.78
C MET A 303 30.75 -1.67 -14.66
N ILE A 304 30.22 -2.90 -14.60
CA ILE A 304 30.70 -4.02 -15.42
C ILE A 304 30.45 -3.75 -16.90
N PHE A 305 29.27 -3.24 -17.25
CA PHE A 305 28.88 -2.89 -18.61
C PHE A 305 29.79 -1.80 -19.19
N ILE A 306 29.98 -0.69 -18.46
CA ILE A 306 30.88 0.40 -18.87
C ILE A 306 32.30 -0.13 -19.01
N GLY A 307 32.76 -0.96 -18.08
CA GLY A 307 34.08 -1.59 -18.13
C GLY A 307 34.27 -2.48 -19.37
N VAL A 308 33.27 -3.29 -19.73
CA VAL A 308 33.30 -4.13 -20.94
C VAL A 308 33.29 -3.28 -22.21
N VAL A 309 32.46 -2.23 -22.27
CA VAL A 309 32.41 -1.29 -23.41
C VAL A 309 33.76 -0.61 -23.61
N PHE A 310 34.34 -0.04 -22.55
CA PHE A 310 35.64 0.60 -22.60
C PHE A 310 36.77 -0.38 -22.91
N GLY A 311 36.75 -1.57 -22.32
CA GLY A 311 37.76 -2.59 -22.55
C GLY A 311 37.77 -3.07 -24.01
N ALA A 312 36.60 -3.39 -24.56
CA ALA A 312 36.47 -3.78 -25.96
C ALA A 312 36.86 -2.65 -26.92
N TRP A 313 36.48 -1.41 -26.59
CA TRP A 313 36.91 -0.23 -27.34
C TRP A 313 38.43 -0.07 -27.34
N LEU A 314 39.06 -0.12 -26.15
CA LEU A 314 40.49 0.07 -25.98
C LEU A 314 41.26 -0.99 -26.78
N ILE A 315 40.87 -2.26 -26.67
CA ILE A 315 41.48 -3.36 -27.42
C ILE A 315 41.33 -3.14 -28.92
N GLY A 316 40.12 -2.82 -29.41
CA GLY A 316 39.88 -2.56 -30.82
C GLY A 316 40.67 -1.37 -31.35
N PHE A 317 40.78 -0.31 -30.57
CA PHE A 317 41.52 0.90 -30.92
C PHE A 317 43.03 0.66 -30.95
N LEU A 318 43.57 -0.08 -29.98
CA LEU A 318 44.98 -0.48 -29.94
C LEU A 318 45.35 -1.36 -31.14
N ILE A 319 44.51 -2.34 -31.49
CA ILE A 319 44.71 -3.17 -32.68
C ILE A 319 44.74 -2.30 -33.94
N TYR A 320 43.82 -1.34 -34.06
CA TYR A 320 43.80 -0.41 -35.20
C TYR A 320 45.09 0.43 -35.30
N ILE A 321 45.57 0.99 -34.19
CA ILE A 321 46.81 1.77 -34.14
C ILE A 321 48.02 0.89 -34.54
N LEU A 322 48.15 -0.29 -33.93
CA LEU A 322 49.24 -1.23 -34.20
C LEU A 322 49.29 -1.61 -35.69
N PHE A 323 48.13 -1.87 -36.29
CA PHE A 323 48.05 -2.26 -37.69
C PHE A 323 48.35 -1.10 -38.64
N ASN A 324 47.88 0.11 -38.32
CA ASN A 324 48.20 1.32 -39.08
C ASN A 324 49.71 1.62 -39.02
N TYR A 325 50.32 1.53 -37.83
CA TYR A 325 51.76 1.74 -37.64
C TYR A 325 52.61 0.68 -38.38
N LYS A 326 52.27 -0.60 -38.26
CA LYS A 326 53.00 -1.70 -38.92
C LYS A 326 52.89 -1.67 -40.45
N ARG A 327 51.81 -1.11 -41.00
CA ARG A 327 51.67 -0.90 -42.45
C ARG A 327 52.43 0.32 -42.93
N ARG A 328 52.63 1.34 -42.09
CA ARG A 328 53.51 2.49 -42.41
C ARG A 328 54.98 2.09 -42.52
N THR A 329 55.47 1.17 -41.69
CA THR A 329 56.88 0.74 -41.72
C THR A 329 57.20 -0.27 -42.83
N LYS A 330 56.20 -0.72 -43.59
CA LYS A 330 56.36 -1.66 -44.74
C LYS A 330 56.26 -0.98 -46.11
N ILE A 331 56.04 0.33 -46.14
CA ILE A 331 56.15 1.19 -47.33
C ILE A 331 57.44 1.98 -47.15
#